data_AF-A0A971JMY8-F1
#
_entry.id   AF-A0A971JMY8-F1
#
_cell.length_a   1.000
_cell.length_b   1.000
_cell.length_c   1.000
_cell.angle_alpha   90.00
_cell.angle_beta   90.00
_cell.angle_gamma   90.00
#
_symmetry.space_group_name_H-M   'P 1'
#
loop_
_entity.id
_entity.type
_entity.pdbx_description
1 polymer ?
#
loop_
_entity_poly.entity_id
_entity_poly.type
_entity_poly.pdbx_seq_one_letter_code
_entity_poly.pdbx_strand_id
1 'polypeptide(L)'
;MAETYTVQQLAKLAGDFVVKKRGSWDHEAWEEFCGAAAALGVEPDEEMRARLGLLLETLKVFYVSLPKRAKTLARRKTRTKTKSKAKAKAKPRAKAAASIPPSGGVSS
;
A
#
# COMPACT_ATOMS: atom_id res chain seq x y z
N MET A 1 -21.35 -1.97 5.60
CA MET A 1 -22.81 -1.78 5.48
C MET A 1 -23.19 -2.37 4.14
N ALA A 2 -24.22 -3.21 4.07
CA ALA A 2 -24.72 -3.67 2.77
C ALA A 2 -25.16 -2.44 1.97
N GLU A 3 -24.71 -2.30 0.73
CA GLU A 3 -25.18 -1.23 -0.14
C GLU A 3 -26.69 -1.41 -0.34
N THR A 4 -27.48 -0.43 0.11
CA THR A 4 -28.95 -0.48 0.04
C THR A 4 -29.47 -0.23 -1.38
N TYR A 5 -28.64 0.38 -2.23
CA TYR A 5 -29.01 0.80 -3.57
C TYR A 5 -28.09 0.19 -4.63
N THR A 6 -28.69 -0.31 -5.72
CA THR A 6 -27.99 -0.89 -6.88
C THR A 6 -26.98 0.07 -7.50
N VAL A 7 -27.26 1.38 -7.49
CA VAL A 7 -26.31 2.39 -7.98
C VAL A 7 -25.00 2.42 -7.18
N GLN A 8 -25.05 2.18 -5.87
CA GLN A 8 -23.83 2.14 -5.04
C GLN A 8 -23.01 0.88 -5.35
N GLN A 9 -23.70 -0.26 -5.55
CA GLN A 9 -23.07 -1.51 -5.96
C GLN A 9 -22.41 -1.38 -7.33
N LEU A 10 -23.10 -0.75 -8.30
CA LEU A 10 -22.57 -0.50 -9.63
C LEU A 10 -21.35 0.43 -9.60
N ALA A 11 -21.43 1.54 -8.86
CA ALA A 11 -20.30 2.46 -8.72
C ALA A 11 -19.08 1.77 -8.10
N LYS A 12 -19.30 0.91 -7.10
CA LYS A 12 -18.24 0.10 -6.50
C LYS A 12 -17.66 -0.91 -7.50
N LEU A 13 -18.51 -1.64 -8.22
CA LEU A 13 -18.11 -2.60 -9.26
C LEU A 13 -17.23 -1.91 -10.32
N ALA A 14 -17.66 -0.76 -10.82
CA ALA A 14 -16.94 0.03 -11.82
C ALA A 14 -15.58 0.53 -11.30
N GLY A 15 -15.54 1.05 -10.07
CA GLY A 15 -14.29 1.49 -9.43
C GLY A 15 -13.31 0.33 -9.24
N ASP A 16 -13.78 -0.79 -8.69
CA ASP A 16 -12.97 -2.00 -8.47
C ASP A 16 -12.45 -2.55 -9.80
N PHE A 17 -13.27 -2.56 -10.85
CA PHE A 17 -12.89 -2.97 -12.20
C PHE A 17 -11.73 -2.14 -12.76
N VAL A 18 -11.86 -0.80 -12.73
CA VAL A 18 -10.82 0.11 -13.25
C VAL A 18 -9.51 -0.08 -12.49
N VAL A 19 -9.54 -0.22 -11.17
CA VAL A 19 -8.35 -0.47 -10.35
C VAL A 19 -7.73 -1.83 -10.68
N LYS A 20 -8.53 -2.89 -10.81
CA LYS A 20 -8.08 -4.26 -11.11
C LYS A 20 -7.43 -4.34 -12.49
N LYS A 21 -8.05 -3.72 -13.49
CA LYS A 21 -7.57 -3.64 -14.88
C LYS A 21 -6.52 -2.53 -15.07
N ARG A 22 -6.17 -1.79 -14.02
CA ARG A 22 -5.18 -0.70 -14.03
C ARG A 22 -5.48 0.38 -15.08
N GLY A 23 -6.76 0.66 -15.33
CA GLY A 23 -7.20 1.64 -16.31
C GLY A 23 -7.08 1.21 -17.78
N SER A 24 -6.84 -0.08 -18.07
CA SER A 24 -6.81 -0.61 -19.43
C SER A 24 -7.51 -1.96 -19.51
N TRP A 25 -8.44 -2.11 -20.43
CA TRP A 25 -9.21 -3.33 -20.64
C TRP A 25 -9.44 -3.56 -22.13
N ASP A 26 -9.62 -4.82 -22.50
CA ASP A 26 -9.99 -5.27 -23.83
C ASP A 26 -11.51 -5.50 -23.92
N HIS A 27 -11.95 -6.00 -25.09
CA HIS A 27 -13.36 -6.28 -25.33
C HIS A 27 -13.89 -7.39 -24.41
N GLU A 28 -13.11 -8.45 -24.17
CA GLU A 28 -13.53 -9.56 -23.28
C GLU A 28 -13.77 -9.06 -21.86
N ALA A 29 -12.83 -8.30 -21.29
CA ALA A 29 -12.98 -7.70 -19.98
C ALA A 29 -14.16 -6.72 -19.89
N TRP A 30 -14.47 -6.03 -20.99
CA TRP A 30 -15.64 -5.16 -21.10
C TRP A 30 -16.94 -5.97 -21.06
N GLU A 31 -17.05 -7.06 -21.81
CA GLU A 31 -18.24 -7.92 -21.79
C GLU A 31 -18.43 -8.57 -20.41
N GLU A 32 -17.35 -9.00 -19.75
CA GLU A 32 -17.40 -9.49 -18.37
C GLU A 32 -17.98 -8.44 -17.41
N PHE A 33 -17.56 -7.18 -17.55
CA PHE A 33 -18.08 -6.08 -16.74
C PHE A 33 -19.57 -5.83 -17.02
N CYS A 34 -20.00 -5.85 -18.28
CA CYS A 34 -21.42 -5.74 -18.65
C CYS A 34 -22.24 -6.88 -18.06
N GLY A 35 -21.74 -8.11 -18.09
CA GLY A 35 -22.40 -9.26 -17.46
C GLY A 35 -22.52 -9.10 -15.94
N ALA A 36 -21.47 -8.59 -15.28
CA ALA A 36 -21.52 -8.30 -13.85
C ALA A 36 -22.49 -7.16 -13.50
N ALA A 37 -22.59 -6.13 -14.35
CA ALA A 37 -23.58 -5.06 -14.19
C ALA A 37 -25.01 -5.58 -14.39
N ALA A 38 -25.22 -6.48 -15.37
CA ALA A 38 -26.51 -7.13 -15.60
C ALA A 38 -26.95 -7.99 -14.42
N ALA A 39 -26.03 -8.66 -13.74
CA ALA A 39 -26.31 -9.39 -12.51
C ALA A 39 -26.78 -8.48 -11.35
N LEU A 40 -26.53 -7.16 -11.42
CA LEU A 40 -27.05 -6.16 -10.48
C LEU A 40 -28.42 -5.59 -10.90
N GLY A 41 -29.02 -6.10 -11.99
CA GLY A 41 -30.30 -5.64 -12.53
C GLY A 41 -30.19 -4.47 -13.51
N VAL A 42 -28.99 -4.16 -14.00
CA VAL A 42 -28.80 -3.15 -15.07
C VAL A 42 -29.03 -3.82 -16.42
N GLU A 43 -30.10 -3.48 -17.12
CA GLU A 43 -30.30 -4.00 -18.47
C GLU A 43 -29.29 -3.37 -19.45
N PRO A 44 -28.39 -4.16 -20.06
CA PRO A 44 -27.34 -3.62 -20.92
C PRO A 44 -27.86 -3.48 -22.35
N ASP A 45 -28.85 -2.62 -22.55
CA ASP A 45 -29.19 -2.14 -23.89
C ASP A 45 -28.04 -1.28 -24.46
N GLU A 46 -28.12 -0.92 -25.74
CA GLU A 46 -27.03 -0.20 -26.41
C GLU A 46 -26.74 1.17 -25.76
N GLU A 47 -27.79 1.86 -25.29
CA GLU A 47 -27.64 3.14 -24.61
C GLU A 47 -26.99 2.97 -23.23
N MET A 48 -27.42 1.98 -22.45
CA MET A 48 -26.88 1.67 -21.14
C MET A 48 -25.43 1.20 -21.23
N ARG A 49 -25.09 0.40 -22.25
CA ARG A 49 -23.70 0.02 -22.54
C ARG A 49 -22.84 1.23 -22.83
N ALA A 50 -23.34 2.21 -23.60
CA ALA A 50 -22.63 3.47 -23.82
C ALA A 50 -22.43 4.25 -22.49
N ARG A 51 -23.45 4.33 -21.65
CA ARG A 51 -23.38 4.99 -20.32
C ARG A 51 -22.38 4.29 -19.39
N LEU A 52 -22.38 2.96 -19.36
CA LEU A 52 -21.43 2.14 -18.61
C LEU A 52 -19.99 2.34 -19.11
N GLY A 53 -19.79 2.41 -20.43
CA GLY A 53 -18.48 2.72 -21.02
C GLY A 53 -17.97 4.11 -20.61
N LEU A 54 -18.84 5.12 -20.67
CA LEU A 54 -18.52 6.48 -20.23
C LEU A 54 -18.16 6.54 -18.75
N LEU A 55 -18.86 5.79 -17.89
CA LEU A 55 -18.55 5.68 -16.47
C LEU A 55 -17.12 5.14 -16.27
N LEU A 56 -16.76 4.04 -16.95
CA LEU A 56 -15.42 3.45 -16.83
C LEU A 56 -14.32 4.38 -17.32
N GLU A 57 -14.51 5.03 -18.47
CA GLU A 57 -13.52 5.99 -18.99
C GLU A 57 -13.36 7.20 -18.05
N THR A 58 -14.46 7.69 -17.47
CA THR A 58 -14.42 8.76 -16.46
C THR A 58 -13.63 8.31 -15.23
N LEU A 59 -13.87 7.10 -14.72
CA LEU A 59 -13.15 6.55 -13.57
C LEU A 59 -11.67 6.28 -13.87
N LYS A 60 -11.34 5.88 -15.10
CA LYS A 60 -9.96 5.72 -15.58
C LYS A 60 -9.20 7.04 -15.53
N VAL A 61 -9.81 8.16 -15.91
CA VAL A 61 -9.19 9.49 -15.77
C VAL A 61 -8.80 9.75 -14.32
N PHE A 62 -9.69 9.46 -13.36
CA PHE A 62 -9.38 9.60 -11.94
C PHE A 62 -8.31 8.62 -11.46
N TYR A 63 -8.33 7.37 -11.92
CA TYR A 63 -7.32 6.37 -11.56
C TYR A 63 -5.90 6.80 -11.99
N VAL A 64 -5.75 7.41 -13.17
CA VAL A 64 -4.45 7.88 -13.68
C VAL A 64 -4.03 9.20 -13.03
N SER A 65 -4.98 10.10 -12.76
CA SER A 65 -4.69 11.45 -12.29
C SER A 65 -4.47 11.54 -10.78
N LEU A 66 -5.07 10.62 -10.00
CA LEU A 66 -4.98 10.65 -8.55
C LEU A 66 -3.80 9.82 -8.03
N PRO A 67 -2.99 10.36 -7.11
CA PRO A 67 -1.91 9.59 -6.52
C PRO A 67 -2.47 8.43 -5.69
N LYS A 68 -1.84 7.26 -5.79
CA LYS A 68 -2.15 6.12 -4.91
C LYS A 68 -1.94 6.57 -3.46
N ARG A 69 -3.00 6.55 -2.65
CA ARG A 69 -2.86 6.86 -1.22
C ARG A 69 -1.91 5.85 -0.59
N ALA A 70 -0.72 6.32 -0.23
CA ALA A 70 0.20 5.53 0.57
C ALA A 70 -0.46 5.24 1.94
N LYS A 71 -0.34 4.00 2.43
CA LYS A 71 -0.87 3.55 3.74
C LYS A 71 -0.09 4.18 4.92
N THR A 72 0.14 5.49 4.92
CA THR A 72 1.13 6.17 5.78
C THR A 72 0.51 6.96 6.94
N LEU A 73 -0.66 6.56 7.45
CA LEU A 73 -1.22 7.18 8.68
C LEU A 73 -1.71 6.20 9.75
N ALA A 74 -1.45 4.89 9.63
CA ALA A 74 -1.77 3.91 10.69
C ALA A 74 -0.60 3.57 11.63
N ARG A 75 0.58 4.20 11.49
CA ARG A 75 1.71 4.01 12.41
C ARG A 75 2.31 5.35 12.84
N ARG A 76 1.56 6.15 13.62
CA ARG A 76 2.18 7.24 14.39
C ARG A 76 1.54 7.41 15.77
N LYS A 77 2.28 6.92 16.76
CA LYS A 77 2.26 7.21 18.22
C LYS A 77 1.34 6.38 19.12
N THR A 78 1.83 5.19 19.47
CA THR A 78 1.87 4.72 20.87
C THR A 78 3.28 4.18 21.17
N ARG A 79 4.22 5.08 21.47
CA ARG A 79 5.38 4.72 22.30
C ARG A 79 5.40 5.65 23.50
N THR A 80 4.87 5.08 24.57
CA THR A 80 4.66 5.58 25.91
C THR A 80 5.94 6.15 26.52
N LYS A 81 5.78 7.26 27.24
CA LYS A 81 6.74 7.75 28.26
C LYS A 81 7.08 6.61 29.23
N THR A 82 8.36 6.33 29.43
CA THR A 82 8.87 6.08 30.79
C THR A 82 10.28 6.66 30.91
N LYS A 83 10.37 7.72 31.71
CA LYS A 83 11.58 8.38 32.14
C LYS A 83 11.86 7.85 33.54
N SER A 84 12.86 6.98 33.71
CA SER A 84 13.39 6.60 35.02
C SER A 84 14.91 6.71 35.00
N LYS A 85 15.40 7.69 35.76
CA LYS A 85 16.80 7.91 36.14
C LYS A 85 17.46 6.61 36.65
N ALA A 86 18.67 6.32 36.18
CA ALA A 86 19.73 5.82 37.05
C ALA A 86 21.07 6.39 36.56
N LYS A 87 21.69 7.14 37.46
CA LYS A 87 22.92 7.92 37.31
C LYS A 87 24.05 7.01 37.79
N ALA A 88 25.00 6.65 36.94
CA ALA A 88 26.30 6.16 37.39
C ALA A 88 27.38 6.77 36.48
N LYS A 89 28.02 7.81 37.03
CA LYS A 89 29.28 8.38 36.54
C LYS A 89 30.36 7.29 36.56
N ALA A 90 31.16 7.18 35.50
CA ALA A 90 32.63 7.27 35.58
C ALA A 90 33.26 7.11 34.17
N LYS A 91 34.00 8.14 33.75
CA LYS A 91 35.11 8.09 32.77
C LYS A 91 36.26 8.81 33.48
N PRO A 92 37.55 8.38 33.40
CA PRO A 92 38.39 8.53 32.20
C PRO A 92 39.32 7.32 31.93
N ARG A 93 39.57 6.86 30.69
CA ARG A 93 40.66 7.18 29.74
C ARG A 93 42.12 6.97 30.22
N ALA A 94 42.81 5.96 29.66
CA ALA A 94 44.25 5.93 29.28
C ALA A 94 44.44 4.74 28.30
N LYS A 95 44.69 4.91 26.99
CA LYS A 95 45.97 5.09 26.26
C LYS A 95 47.14 4.14 26.66
N ALA A 96 47.41 3.19 25.75
CA ALA A 96 48.69 2.67 25.22
C ALA A 96 49.79 2.10 26.17
N ALA A 97 50.25 0.87 25.89
CA ALA A 97 51.62 0.55 25.41
C ALA A 97 51.96 -0.97 25.51
N ALA A 98 52.77 -1.44 24.54
CA ALA A 98 53.72 -2.58 24.51
C ALA A 98 53.16 -4.00 24.74
N SER A 99 53.18 -4.98 23.82
CA SER A 99 54.22 -5.49 22.90
C SER A 99 55.57 -5.85 23.56
N ILE A 100 55.80 -7.18 23.63
CA ILE A 100 57.08 -7.93 23.64
C ILE A 100 57.82 -8.02 24.99
N PRO A 101 58.01 -9.25 25.51
CA PRO A 101 59.23 -9.65 26.19
C PRO A 101 60.17 -10.46 25.24
N PRO A 102 61.48 -10.17 25.20
CA PRO A 102 62.47 -10.99 24.49
C PRO A 102 63.15 -12.04 25.39
N SER A 103 63.57 -13.11 24.71
CA SER A 103 64.72 -14.00 24.96
C SER A 103 64.90 -14.75 26.29
N GLY A 104 64.88 -16.08 26.15
CA GLY A 104 65.76 -17.07 26.81
C GLY A 104 65.55 -18.38 26.06
N GLY A 105 66.50 -19.02 25.37
CA GLY A 105 67.94 -19.11 25.62
C GLY A 105 68.21 -20.38 26.42
N VAL A 106 68.36 -21.53 25.75
CA VAL A 106 69.28 -22.59 26.19
C VAL A 106 69.60 -23.53 25.02
N SER A 107 70.88 -23.55 24.67
CA SER A 107 71.54 -24.60 23.92
C SER A 107 71.87 -25.77 24.86
N SER A 108 71.62 -26.99 24.43
CA SER A 108 72.53 -28.17 24.50
C SER A 108 71.83 -29.37 23.90
#